data_AF-A0A368GXG3-F1
#
_entry.id   AF-A0A368GXG3-F1
#
_cell.length_a   1.000
_cell.length_b   1.000
_cell.length_c   1.000
_cell.angle_alpha   90.00
_cell.angle_beta   90.00
_cell.angle_gamma   90.00
#
_symmetry.space_group_name_H-M   'P 1'
#
loop_
_entity.id
_entity.type
_entity.pdbx_description
1 polymer ?
#
loop_
_entity_poly.entity_id
_entity_poly.type
_entity_poly.pdbx_seq_one_letter_code
_entity_poly.pdbx_strand_id
1 'polypeptide(L)'
;MADDTTFNFWNEIDLNMVLHPVGHAHSIAEGWWTDPTGSEAAKEAVRLFEEVYTQNRKVRATWKKFAKRFKRLNKTNATASELLTRADGWTVSDFYYIPSSGIDYYSELMEIFFQAGLFHEIAISKYLYSVPHKT
;
A
#
# COMPACT_ATOMS: atom_id res chain seq x y z
N MET A 1 5.60 2.99 -16.59
CA MET A 1 4.85 2.84 -17.86
C MET A 1 3.96 4.07 -17.96
N ALA A 2 4.44 5.20 -18.48
CA ALA A 2 3.61 6.27 -19.03
C ALA A 2 4.47 7.40 -19.57
N ASP A 3 4.66 7.32 -20.87
CA ASP A 3 4.96 8.43 -21.74
C ASP A 3 3.66 8.78 -22.51
N ASP A 4 2.80 7.77 -22.77
CA ASP A 4 1.66 7.82 -23.71
C ASP A 4 0.36 7.15 -23.18
N THR A 5 0.05 7.22 -21.88
CA THR A 5 -1.15 6.55 -21.35
C THR A 5 -2.44 7.28 -21.75
N THR A 6 -3.18 6.71 -22.71
CA THR A 6 -4.54 7.15 -23.07
C THR A 6 -5.57 6.28 -22.35
N PHE A 7 -6.45 6.90 -21.55
CA PHE A 7 -7.51 6.20 -20.82
C PHE A 7 -8.83 6.21 -21.62
N ASN A 8 -9.28 5.05 -22.08
CA ASN A 8 -10.54 4.90 -22.81
C ASN A 8 -11.62 4.31 -21.89
N PHE A 9 -12.68 5.08 -21.61
CA PHE A 9 -13.83 4.68 -20.78
C PHE A 9 -14.84 3.76 -21.51
N TRP A 10 -14.41 3.06 -22.55
CA TRP A 10 -15.28 2.10 -23.26
C TRP A 10 -15.50 0.81 -22.47
N ASN A 11 -14.58 0.49 -21.56
CA ASN A 11 -14.80 -0.50 -20.51
C ASN A 11 -15.20 0.20 -19.22
N GLU A 12 -16.26 -0.32 -18.58
CA GLU A 12 -16.74 0.20 -17.31
C GLU A 12 -15.66 0.05 -16.22
N ILE A 13 -15.35 1.17 -15.57
CA ILE A 13 -14.52 1.18 -14.36
C ILE A 13 -15.47 1.10 -13.17
N ASP A 14 -15.26 0.12 -12.30
CA ASP A 14 -15.98 0.05 -11.04
C ASP A 14 -15.47 1.13 -10.09
N LEU A 15 -16.17 2.26 -10.06
CA LEU A 15 -15.80 3.44 -9.27
C LEU A 15 -15.92 3.21 -7.75
N ASN A 16 -16.43 2.05 -7.31
CA ASN A 16 -16.52 1.69 -5.89
C ASN A 16 -15.31 0.87 -5.41
N MET A 17 -14.38 0.52 -6.31
CA MET A 17 -13.21 -0.31 -5.99
C MET A 17 -11.91 0.36 -6.44
N VAL A 18 -10.81 0.04 -5.77
CA VAL A 18 -9.48 0.47 -6.22
C VAL A 18 -9.19 -0.19 -7.56
N LEU A 19 -8.70 0.59 -8.53
CA LEU A 19 -8.14 0.05 -9.78
C LEU A 19 -6.64 0.30 -9.78
N HIS A 20 -5.91 -0.79 -9.96
CA HIS A 20 -4.48 -0.77 -10.14
C HIS A 20 -4.12 -1.69 -11.32
N PRO A 21 -3.72 -1.16 -12.49
CA PRO A 21 -3.57 -1.93 -13.74
C PRO A 21 -2.73 -3.21 -13.64
N VAL A 22 -1.69 -3.21 -12.78
CA VAL A 22 -0.77 -4.35 -12.63
C VAL A 22 -0.99 -5.16 -11.33
N GLY A 23 -1.65 -4.60 -10.32
CA GLY A 23 -1.78 -5.22 -9.00
C GLY A 23 -0.44 -5.46 -8.28
N HIS A 24 -0.25 -6.66 -7.73
CA HIS A 24 1.02 -7.06 -7.12
C HIS A 24 1.98 -7.58 -8.21
N ALA A 25 3.05 -6.84 -8.47
CA ALA A 25 4.10 -7.19 -9.43
C ALA A 25 5.44 -7.44 -8.71
N HIS A 26 6.48 -7.79 -9.49
CA HIS A 26 7.87 -7.87 -9.04
C HIS A 26 8.07 -8.52 -7.67
N SER A 27 7.41 -9.65 -7.40
CA SER A 27 7.35 -10.31 -6.08
C SER A 27 8.68 -10.85 -5.54
N ILE A 28 9.78 -10.59 -6.25
CA ILE A 28 11.15 -10.92 -5.85
C ILE A 28 11.71 -9.71 -5.11
N ALA A 29 12.43 -9.96 -4.01
CA ALA A 29 13.07 -8.95 -3.15
C ALA A 29 14.13 -8.05 -3.84
N GLU A 30 14.28 -8.13 -5.16
CA GLU A 30 15.29 -7.41 -5.93
C GLU A 30 14.83 -5.98 -6.29
N GLY A 31 15.79 -5.11 -6.59
CA GLY A 31 15.53 -3.72 -6.96
C GLY A 31 15.28 -2.83 -5.75
N TRP A 32 14.14 -2.13 -5.73
CA TRP A 32 13.83 -1.11 -4.72
C TRP A 32 13.75 -1.62 -3.28
N TRP A 33 13.54 -2.93 -3.08
CA TRP A 33 13.41 -3.48 -1.73
C TRP A 33 14.74 -3.52 -0.96
N THR A 34 15.86 -3.78 -1.64
CA THR A 34 17.20 -3.81 -1.01
C THR A 34 17.80 -2.43 -0.79
N ASP A 35 17.21 -1.39 -1.38
CA ASP A 35 17.59 0.01 -1.17
C ASP A 35 17.12 0.51 0.21
N PRO A 36 17.77 1.53 0.82
CA PRO A 36 17.27 2.18 2.03
C PRO A 36 15.79 2.63 1.96
N THR A 37 15.31 3.00 0.78
CA THR A 37 13.90 3.38 0.54
C THR A 37 12.93 2.18 0.51
N GLY A 38 13.44 0.96 0.58
CA GLY A 38 12.68 -0.27 0.67
C GLY A 38 12.64 -0.84 2.09
N SER A 39 13.50 -1.80 2.38
CA SER A 39 13.42 -2.60 3.61
C SER A 39 13.66 -1.80 4.89
N GLU A 40 14.59 -0.84 4.90
CA GLU A 40 14.83 0.01 6.07
C GLU A 40 13.68 1.00 6.27
N ALA A 41 13.20 1.65 5.21
CA ALA A 41 12.00 2.49 5.27
C ALA A 41 10.75 1.71 5.72
N ALA A 42 10.60 0.44 5.34
CA ALA A 42 9.49 -0.40 5.79
C ALA A 42 9.56 -0.67 7.31
N LYS A 43 10.76 -0.91 7.85
CA LYS A 43 10.97 -1.03 9.30
C LYS A 43 10.68 0.30 10.00
N GLU A 44 11.09 1.42 9.41
CA GLU A 44 10.78 2.75 9.95
C GLU A 44 9.27 3.01 9.96
N ALA A 45 8.53 2.60 8.91
CA ALA A 45 7.08 2.71 8.89
C ALA A 45 6.43 1.92 10.03
N VAL A 46 6.91 0.70 10.31
CA VAL A 46 6.48 -0.09 11.48
C VAL A 46 6.76 0.66 12.77
N ARG A 47 7.98 1.21 12.94
CA ARG A 47 8.35 2.02 14.12
C ARG A 47 7.43 3.23 14.30
N LEU A 48 7.09 3.93 13.21
CA LEU A 48 6.15 5.06 13.26
C LEU A 48 4.77 4.64 13.76
N PHE A 49 4.24 3.51 13.30
CA PHE A 49 2.93 3.00 13.72
C PHE A 49 2.93 2.44 15.15
N GLU A 50 3.96 1.68 15.52
CA GLU A 50 3.94 0.85 16.73
C GLU A 50 4.65 1.48 17.93
N GLU A 51 5.49 2.50 17.70
CA GLU A 51 6.25 3.16 18.77
C GLU A 51 5.96 4.67 18.82
N VAL A 52 6.14 5.38 17.70
CA VAL A 52 6.12 6.85 17.69
C VAL A 52 4.70 7.42 17.82
N TYR A 53 3.76 6.94 17.01
CA TYR A 53 2.40 7.48 16.95
C TYR A 53 1.37 6.67 17.75
N THR A 54 1.81 5.91 18.75
CA THR A 54 0.95 5.08 19.61
C THR A 54 -0.16 5.87 20.33
N GLN A 55 0.13 7.14 20.66
CA GLN A 55 -0.82 8.06 21.29
C GLN A 55 -1.72 8.78 20.29
N ASN A 56 -1.37 8.81 19.01
CA ASN A 56 -2.20 9.42 17.99
C ASN A 56 -3.38 8.50 17.66
N ARG A 57 -4.59 8.91 18.09
CA ARG A 57 -5.81 8.11 17.93
C ARG A 57 -6.11 7.80 16.46
N LYS A 58 -5.83 8.74 15.55
CA LYS A 58 -6.09 8.60 14.11
C LYS A 58 -5.17 7.54 13.52
N VAL A 59 -3.85 7.71 13.68
CA VAL A 59 -2.83 6.75 13.19
C VAL A 59 -3.06 5.34 13.74
N ARG A 60 -3.36 5.22 15.04
CA ARG A 60 -3.67 3.93 15.65
C ARG A 60 -4.93 3.27 15.07
N ALA A 61 -5.95 4.05 14.73
CA ALA A 61 -7.15 3.53 14.08
C ALA A 61 -6.86 3.07 12.64
N THR A 62 -6.06 3.85 11.90
CA THR A 62 -5.58 3.50 10.55
C THR A 62 -4.79 2.19 10.58
N TRP A 63 -3.86 2.04 11.51
CA TRP A 63 -3.06 0.81 11.66
C TRP A 63 -3.90 -0.42 11.96
N LYS A 64 -4.84 -0.31 12.92
CA LYS A 64 -5.80 -1.39 13.22
C LYS A 64 -6.66 -1.75 12.01
N LYS A 65 -7.09 -0.75 11.24
CA LYS A 65 -7.88 -0.95 10.02
C LYS A 65 -7.07 -1.67 8.94
N PHE A 66 -5.82 -1.28 8.73
CA PHE A 66 -4.88 -1.94 7.83
C PHE A 66 -4.69 -3.41 8.22
N ALA A 67 -4.31 -3.69 9.47
CA ALA A 67 -4.12 -5.05 9.98
C ALA A 67 -5.38 -5.92 9.84
N LYS A 68 -6.56 -5.39 10.21
CA LYS A 68 -7.83 -6.11 10.10
C LYS A 68 -8.18 -6.44 8.65
N ARG A 69 -8.02 -5.47 7.73
CA ARG A 69 -8.35 -5.67 6.32
C ARG A 69 -7.38 -6.64 5.65
N PHE A 70 -6.07 -6.51 5.92
CA PHE A 70 -5.05 -7.43 5.44
C PHE A 70 -5.40 -8.89 5.80
N LYS A 71 -5.63 -9.19 7.08
CA LYS A 71 -5.97 -10.55 7.55
C LYS A 71 -7.22 -11.09 6.87
N ARG A 72 -8.27 -10.26 6.77
CA ARG A 72 -9.56 -10.65 6.18
C ARG A 72 -9.45 -10.94 4.68
N LEU A 73 -8.80 -10.06 3.91
CA LEU A 73 -8.72 -10.18 2.45
C LEU A 73 -7.81 -11.33 2.02
N ASN A 74 -6.70 -11.54 2.74
CA ASN A 74 -5.69 -12.53 2.39
C ASN A 74 -5.86 -13.86 3.13
N LYS A 75 -6.89 -13.99 3.98
CA LYS A 75 -7.18 -15.19 4.80
C LYS A 75 -5.94 -15.68 5.55
N THR A 76 -5.22 -14.75 6.20
CA THR A 76 -3.94 -15.01 6.87
C THR A 76 -3.97 -14.55 8.32
N ASN A 77 -3.13 -15.19 9.15
CA ASN A 77 -2.90 -14.80 10.54
C ASN A 77 -1.70 -13.88 10.73
N ALA A 78 -0.92 -13.63 9.66
CA ALA A 78 0.24 -12.75 9.69
C ALA A 78 -0.13 -11.35 10.21
N THR A 79 0.81 -10.72 10.90
CA THR A 79 0.68 -9.37 11.43
C THR A 79 0.88 -8.32 10.33
N ALA A 80 0.44 -7.10 10.61
CA ALA A 80 0.65 -5.99 9.69
C ALA A 80 2.14 -5.61 9.59
N SER A 81 2.89 -5.72 10.69
CA SER A 81 4.34 -5.51 10.70
C SER A 81 5.05 -6.55 9.84
N GLU A 82 4.70 -7.84 9.97
CA GLU A 82 5.22 -8.91 9.12
C GLU A 82 4.96 -8.63 7.64
N LEU A 83 3.77 -8.13 7.27
CA LEU A 83 3.47 -7.72 5.90
C LEU A 83 4.36 -6.55 5.44
N LEU A 84 4.47 -5.49 6.23
CA LEU A 84 5.25 -4.31 5.84
C LEU A 84 6.71 -4.66 5.61
N THR A 85 7.30 -5.48 6.47
CA THR A 85 8.71 -5.91 6.35
C THR A 85 8.91 -7.10 5.41
N ARG A 86 7.85 -7.61 4.77
CA ARG A 86 7.97 -8.72 3.83
C ARG A 86 8.60 -8.25 2.52
N ALA A 87 9.55 -9.01 2.03
CA ALA A 87 10.17 -8.78 0.73
C ALA A 87 9.30 -9.33 -0.42
N ASP A 88 8.09 -8.80 -0.59
CA ASP A 88 7.11 -9.25 -1.58
C ASP A 88 6.96 -8.29 -2.78
N GLY A 89 7.99 -7.49 -3.03
CA GLY A 89 8.13 -6.71 -4.24
C GLY A 89 7.55 -5.30 -4.19
N TRP A 90 7.34 -4.76 -5.39
CA TRP A 90 6.84 -3.43 -5.68
C TRP A 90 5.94 -3.50 -6.92
N THR A 91 5.14 -2.47 -7.15
CA THR A 91 4.24 -2.44 -8.31
C THR A 91 4.57 -1.33 -9.28
N VAL A 92 4.26 -1.49 -10.55
CA VAL A 92 4.51 -0.46 -11.57
C VAL A 92 3.17 0.07 -12.03
N SER A 93 2.91 1.36 -11.82
CA SER A 93 1.82 2.03 -12.52
C SER A 93 2.00 3.53 -12.49
N ASP A 94 1.58 4.16 -13.56
CA ASP A 94 1.57 5.62 -13.68
C ASP A 94 0.14 6.15 -13.49
N PHE A 95 -0.82 5.23 -13.28
CA PHE A 95 -2.22 5.53 -12.96
C PHE A 95 -2.76 4.62 -11.84
N TYR A 96 -3.49 5.23 -10.91
CA TYR A 96 -4.19 4.55 -9.83
C TYR A 96 -5.53 5.24 -9.61
N TYR A 97 -6.60 4.46 -9.49
CA TYR A 97 -7.87 5.00 -9.05
C TYR A 97 -8.17 4.58 -7.61
N ILE A 98 -8.37 5.57 -6.75
CA ILE A 98 -8.81 5.38 -5.36
C ILE A 98 -10.22 5.95 -5.24
N PRO A 99 -11.23 5.12 -4.89
CA PRO A 99 -12.58 5.61 -4.64
C PRO A 99 -12.61 6.69 -3.57
N SER A 100 -13.50 7.67 -3.71
CA SER A 100 -13.69 8.73 -2.71
C SER A 100 -14.02 8.18 -1.32
N SER A 101 -14.76 7.07 -1.23
CA SER A 101 -15.07 6.38 0.02
C SER A 101 -13.84 5.76 0.72
N GLY A 102 -12.73 5.60 0.01
CA GLY A 102 -11.47 5.05 0.48
C GLY A 102 -10.36 6.09 0.68
N ILE A 103 -10.57 7.35 0.28
CA ILE A 103 -9.50 8.34 0.17
C ILE A 103 -8.86 8.67 1.51
N ASP A 104 -9.66 8.86 2.58
CA ASP A 104 -9.14 9.16 3.92
C ASP A 104 -8.21 8.05 4.42
N TYR A 105 -8.61 6.79 4.23
CA TYR A 105 -7.80 5.64 4.63
C TYR A 105 -6.52 5.55 3.82
N TYR A 106 -6.60 5.81 2.51
CA TYR A 106 -5.43 5.84 1.64
C TYR A 106 -4.46 6.95 2.06
N SER A 107 -4.92 8.18 2.21
CA SER A 107 -4.07 9.32 2.55
C SER A 107 -3.42 9.15 3.92
N GLU A 108 -4.16 8.70 4.92
CA GLU A 108 -3.63 8.46 6.28
C GLU A 108 -2.52 7.41 6.31
N LEU A 109 -2.67 6.35 5.51
CA LEU A 109 -1.67 5.29 5.43
C LEU A 109 -0.44 5.77 4.65
N MET A 110 -0.65 6.44 3.51
CA MET A 110 0.41 6.95 2.64
C MET A 110 1.22 8.05 3.29
N GLU A 111 0.62 8.89 4.15
CA GLU A 111 1.35 9.91 4.90
C GLU A 111 2.41 9.31 5.81
N ILE A 112 2.10 8.20 6.50
CA ILE A 112 3.07 7.48 7.34
C ILE A 112 4.14 6.80 6.49
N PHE A 113 3.76 6.18 5.37
CA PHE A 113 4.73 5.56 4.44
C PHE A 113 5.67 6.60 3.85
N PHE A 114 5.15 7.76 3.44
CA PHE A 114 5.94 8.87 2.94
C PHE A 114 6.89 9.41 4.01
N GLN A 115 6.42 9.60 5.23
CA GLN A 115 7.28 10.03 6.35
C GLN A 115 8.41 9.04 6.64
N ALA A 116 8.14 7.74 6.51
CA ALA A 116 9.15 6.69 6.66
C ALA A 116 10.15 6.63 5.49
N GLY A 117 9.93 7.38 4.41
CA GLY A 117 10.75 7.32 3.20
C GLY A 117 10.50 6.06 2.35
N LEU A 118 9.35 5.40 2.55
CA LEU A 118 9.03 4.17 1.82
C LEU A 118 8.73 4.50 0.37
N PHE A 119 9.46 3.85 -0.55
CA PHE A 119 9.30 4.06 -1.97
C PHE A 119 7.83 3.81 -2.38
N HIS A 120 7.25 4.75 -3.12
CA HIS A 120 5.81 4.78 -3.38
C HIS A 120 5.26 3.50 -4.04
N GLU A 121 6.01 2.86 -4.94
CA GLU A 121 5.60 1.61 -5.57
C GLU A 121 5.62 0.41 -4.60
N ILE A 122 6.47 0.43 -3.57
CA ILE A 122 6.41 -0.52 -2.46
C ILE A 122 5.21 -0.17 -1.58
N ALA A 123 5.04 1.10 -1.23
CA ALA A 123 3.93 1.59 -0.41
C ALA A 123 2.56 1.23 -0.98
N ILE A 124 2.37 1.39 -2.30
CA ILE A 124 1.14 0.99 -3.01
C ILE A 124 0.98 -0.52 -2.99
N SER A 125 2.03 -1.30 -3.27
CA SER A 125 1.95 -2.76 -3.16
C SER A 125 1.48 -3.20 -1.77
N LYS A 126 2.00 -2.60 -0.69
CA LYS A 126 1.53 -2.87 0.69
C LYS A 126 0.07 -2.47 0.89
N TYR A 127 -0.35 -1.32 0.36
CA TYR A 127 -1.73 -0.85 0.43
C TYR A 127 -2.71 -1.83 -0.25
N LEU A 128 -2.36 -2.38 -1.41
CA LEU A 128 -3.20 -3.31 -2.17
C LEU A 128 -3.56 -4.58 -1.38
N TYR A 129 -2.68 -5.06 -0.49
CA TYR A 129 -2.98 -6.17 0.41
C TYR A 129 -4.12 -5.84 1.40
N SER A 130 -4.43 -4.57 1.62
CA SER A 130 -5.42 -4.10 2.59
C SER A 130 -6.73 -3.60 1.96
N VAL A 131 -6.87 -3.66 0.63
CA VAL A 131 -8.07 -3.20 -0.08
C VAL A 131 -8.49 -4.17 -1.17
N PRO A 132 -9.81 -4.33 -1.41
CA PRO A 132 -10.27 -4.94 -2.65
C PRO A 132 -9.82 -4.06 -3.82
N HIS A 133 -9.22 -4.68 -4.82
CA HIS A 133 -8.78 -3.99 -6.02
C HIS A 133 -9.04 -4.84 -7.26
N LYS A 134 -9.22 -4.17 -8.41
CA LYS A 134 -9.17 -4.77 -9.73
C LYS A 134 -7.85 -4.44 -10.39
N THR A 135 -7.41 -5.35 -11.24
CA THR A 135 -6.26 -5.22 -12.14
C THR A 135 -6.74 -5.18 -13.57
#